data_AF-A0A3N5UBQ7-F1
#
_entry.id   AF-A0A3N5UBQ7-F1
#
_cell.length_a   1.000
_cell.length_b   1.000
_cell.length_c   1.000
_cell.angle_alpha   90.00
_cell.angle_beta   90.00
_cell.angle_gamma   90.00
#
_symmetry.space_group_name_H-M   'P 1'
#
loop_
_entity.id
_entity.type
_entity.pdbx_description
1 polymer ?
#
loop_
_entity_poly.entity_id
_entity_poly.type
_entity_poly.pdbx_seq_one_letter_code
_entity_poly.pdbx_strand_id
1 'polypeptide(L)'
;MADTAETDKTKIYTVTTLSEEIKSVLEAHFDFVWVEGEISNFRSPLSGHFYMVLKDEKAQIRAVMFRPQTRYLQFTPQDGMKVIVRGRVAIYEPRGEY
;
A
#
# COMPACT_ATOMS: atom_id res chain seq x y z
N MET A 1 -29.47 19.62 -35.79
CA MET A 1 -28.10 20.04 -36.10
C MET A 1 -27.23 19.55 -34.94
N ALA A 2 -26.28 18.66 -35.25
CA ALA A 2 -25.28 18.03 -34.37
C ALA A 2 -25.78 17.14 -33.20
N ASP A 3 -26.02 15.86 -33.54
CA ASP A 3 -25.90 14.71 -32.64
C ASP A 3 -24.40 14.47 -32.40
N THR A 4 -23.93 14.65 -31.16
CA THR A 4 -22.53 14.40 -30.79
C THR A 4 -22.47 13.08 -30.03
N ALA A 5 -22.42 11.99 -30.77
CA ALA A 5 -22.08 10.68 -30.22
C ALA A 5 -20.56 10.67 -29.96
N GLU A 6 -20.17 11.03 -28.73
CA GLU A 6 -18.81 10.86 -28.23
C GLU A 6 -18.53 9.36 -28.16
N THR A 7 -17.81 8.86 -29.17
CA THR A 7 -17.47 7.45 -29.28
C THR A 7 -16.49 7.11 -28.16
N ASP A 8 -16.97 6.42 -27.13
CA ASP A 8 -16.16 5.85 -26.06
C ASP A 8 -15.09 4.94 -26.66
N LYS A 9 -13.88 5.48 -26.83
CA LYS A 9 -12.72 4.71 -27.25
C LYS A 9 -12.25 3.94 -26.02
N THR A 10 -12.61 2.67 -25.92
CA THR A 10 -12.07 1.76 -24.91
C THR A 10 -10.54 1.79 -24.99
N LYS A 11 -9.89 2.50 -24.05
CA LYS A 11 -8.43 2.54 -23.94
C LYS A 11 -7.96 1.19 -23.39
N ILE A 12 -7.18 0.46 -24.18
CA ILE A 12 -6.55 -0.80 -23.76
C ILE A 12 -5.23 -0.48 -23.09
N TYR A 13 -5.09 -0.85 -21.82
CA TYR A 13 -3.86 -0.66 -21.05
C TYR A 13 -2.95 -1.88 -21.15
N THR A 14 -1.64 -1.66 -21.16
CA THR A 14 -0.68 -2.69 -20.73
C THR A 14 -0.70 -2.76 -19.20
N VAL A 15 -0.29 -3.90 -18.63
CA VAL A 15 -0.17 -4.05 -17.17
C VAL A 15 0.70 -2.95 -16.58
N THR A 16 1.85 -2.67 -17.21
CA THR A 16 2.78 -1.62 -16.78
C THR A 16 2.13 -0.24 -16.79
N THR A 17 1.51 0.17 -17.90
CA THR A 17 0.90 1.50 -18.01
C THR A 17 -0.27 1.67 -17.04
N LEU A 18 -1.06 0.62 -16.81
CA LEU A 18 -2.12 0.67 -15.82
C LEU A 18 -1.56 0.82 -14.39
N SER A 19 -0.53 0.03 -14.04
CA SER A 19 0.09 0.12 -12.72
C SER A 19 0.75 1.48 -12.47
N GLU A 20 1.39 2.07 -13.47
CA GLU A 20 1.97 3.41 -13.41
C GLU A 20 0.89 4.49 -13.17
N GLU A 21 -0.24 4.41 -13.89
CA GLU A 21 -1.34 5.36 -13.70
C GLU A 21 -1.99 5.21 -12.31
N ILE A 22 -2.25 3.99 -11.84
CA ILE A 22 -2.81 3.78 -10.49
C ILE A 22 -1.82 4.29 -9.43
N LYS A 23 -0.52 4.02 -9.59
CA LYS A 23 0.52 4.53 -8.68
C LYS A 23 0.51 6.04 -8.63
N SER A 24 0.46 6.71 -9.78
CA SER A 24 0.43 8.16 -9.86
C SER A 24 -0.80 8.74 -9.15
N VAL A 25 -1.97 8.11 -9.29
CA VAL A 25 -3.19 8.57 -8.61
C VAL A 25 -3.09 8.37 -7.10
N LEU A 26 -2.62 7.21 -6.65
CA LEU A 26 -2.47 6.91 -5.22
C LEU A 26 -1.46 7.83 -4.55
N GLU A 27 -0.28 8.01 -5.14
CA GLU A 27 0.77 8.87 -4.59
C GLU A 27 0.39 10.35 -4.61
N ALA A 28 -0.42 10.80 -5.58
CA ALA A 28 -0.93 12.17 -5.62
C ALA A 28 -2.04 12.41 -4.59
N HIS A 29 -2.86 11.40 -4.28
CA HIS A 29 -3.99 11.55 -3.37
C HIS A 29 -3.63 11.29 -1.90
N PHE A 30 -2.70 10.35 -1.66
CA PHE A 30 -2.28 9.93 -0.32
C PHE A 30 -0.79 10.17 -0.13
N ASP A 31 -0.43 11.26 0.57
CA ASP A 31 0.94 11.46 1.05
C ASP A 31 1.18 10.60 2.33
N PHE A 32 1.34 11.22 3.49
CA PHE A 32 1.43 10.47 4.75
C PHE A 32 0.05 10.29 5.39
N VAL A 33 -0.38 9.04 5.50
CA VAL A 33 -1.63 8.65 6.14
C VAL A 33 -1.38 7.98 7.48
N TRP A 34 -2.37 8.08 8.37
CA TRP A 34 -2.44 7.29 9.59
C TRP A 34 -3.45 6.17 9.39
N VAL A 35 -3.07 4.95 9.77
CA VAL A 35 -3.91 3.75 9.62
C VAL A 35 -3.94 3.01 10.94
N GLU A 36 -5.15 2.71 11.42
CA GLU A 36 -5.37 1.80 12.53
C GLU A 36 -5.57 0.37 11.99
N GLY A 37 -5.02 -0.63 12.67
CA GLY A 37 -5.26 -2.02 12.34
C GLY A 37 -4.61 -2.99 13.31
N GLU A 38 -4.94 -4.27 13.18
CA GLU A 38 -4.27 -5.36 13.86
C GLU A 38 -3.12 -5.90 13.00
N ILE A 39 -1.96 -6.12 13.61
CA ILE A 39 -0.82 -6.76 12.96
C ILE A 39 -1.08 -8.25 12.76
N SER A 40 -0.76 -8.75 11.58
CA SER A 40 -0.68 -10.17 11.27
C SER A 40 0.49 -10.47 10.34
N ASN A 41 0.91 -11.73 10.29
CA ASN A 41 2.00 -12.18 9.42
C ASN A 41 3.31 -11.39 9.61
N PHE A 42 3.62 -10.98 10.84
CA PHE A 42 4.83 -10.23 11.15
C PHE A 42 6.09 -11.06 10.85
N ARG A 43 7.03 -10.46 10.13
CA ARG A 43 8.35 -11.02 9.79
C ARG A 43 9.44 -9.98 9.97
N SER A 44 10.53 -10.39 10.62
CA SER A 44 11.76 -9.61 10.79
C SER A 44 12.97 -10.41 10.27
N PRO A 45 13.23 -10.41 8.95
CA PRO A 45 14.41 -11.05 8.37
C PRO A 45 15.72 -10.36 8.78
N LEU A 46 16.86 -10.99 8.45
CA LEU A 46 18.21 -10.46 8.72
C LEU A 46 18.51 -9.10 8.06
N SER A 47 17.74 -8.70 7.03
CA SER A 47 17.84 -7.36 6.43
C SER A 47 17.48 -6.23 7.41
N GLY A 48 16.73 -6.54 8.48
CA GLY A 48 16.26 -5.59 9.47
C GLY A 48 15.02 -4.80 9.06
N HIS A 49 14.41 -5.13 7.91
CA HIS A 49 13.09 -4.62 7.53
C HIS A 49 12.01 -5.42 8.24
N PHE A 50 10.98 -4.75 8.75
CA PHE A 50 9.80 -5.44 9.24
C PHE A 50 8.75 -5.50 8.14
N TYR A 51 8.25 -6.69 7.87
CA TYR A 51 7.12 -6.94 6.98
C TYR A 51 5.95 -7.37 7.83
N MET A 52 4.78 -6.83 7.54
CA MET A 52 3.54 -7.15 8.26
C MET A 52 2.33 -6.94 7.36
N VAL A 53 1.20 -7.46 7.79
CA VAL A 53 -0.12 -7.12 7.26
C VAL A 53 -0.88 -6.38 8.34
N LEU A 54 -1.46 -5.25 8.00
CA LEU A 54 -2.42 -4.54 8.84
C LEU A 54 -3.81 -4.91 8.36
N LYS A 55 -4.68 -5.35 9.27
CA LYS A 55 -6.04 -5.78 8.95
C LYS A 55 -7.07 -5.17 9.88
N ASP A 56 -8.29 -5.08 9.39
CA ASP A 56 -9.51 -4.87 10.18
C ASP A 56 -10.50 -6.02 9.90
N GLU A 57 -11.78 -5.82 10.20
CA GLU A 57 -12.82 -6.85 10.00
C GLU A 57 -13.11 -7.17 8.52
N LYS A 58 -12.76 -6.29 7.59
CA LYS A 58 -13.19 -6.35 6.18
C LYS A 58 -12.05 -6.30 5.17
N ALA A 59 -10.91 -5.72 5.55
CA ALA A 59 -9.81 -5.42 4.65
C ALA A 59 -8.45 -5.69 5.31
N GLN A 60 -7.45 -5.81 4.46
CA GLN A 60 -6.06 -5.91 4.87
C GLN A 60 -5.15 -5.18 3.87
N ILE A 61 -4.01 -4.71 4.36
CA ILE A 61 -2.97 -4.08 3.55
C ILE A 61 -1.60 -4.57 4.01
N ARG A 62 -0.71 -4.84 3.05
CA ARG A 62 0.69 -5.15 3.36
C ARG A 62 1.44 -3.88 3.72
N ALA A 63 2.24 -3.94 4.78
CA ALA A 63 3.08 -2.85 5.22
C ALA A 63 4.53 -3.31 5.39
N VAL A 64 5.45 -2.40 5.03
CA VAL A 64 6.88 -2.55 5.28
C VAL A 64 7.37 -1.38 6.12
N MET A 65 8.09 -1.68 7.19
CA MET A 65 8.87 -0.70 7.92
C MET A 65 10.34 -0.91 7.62
N PHE A 66 10.96 0.08 6.97
CA PHE A 66 12.37 -0.04 6.62
C PHE A 66 13.27 0.03 7.86
N ARG A 67 14.46 -0.57 7.77
CA ARG A 67 15.40 -0.71 8.91
C ARG A 67 15.75 0.62 9.58
N PRO A 68 15.93 1.75 8.87
CA PRO A 68 16.18 3.02 9.53
C PRO A 68 15.04 3.51 10.43
N GLN A 69 13.82 3.04 10.22
CA GLN A 69 12.63 3.42 10.98
C GLN A 69 12.47 2.53 12.22
N THR A 70 12.90 1.27 12.16
CA THR A 70 12.74 0.32 13.28
C THR A 70 13.48 0.76 14.54
N ARG A 71 14.58 1.52 14.42
CA ARG A 71 15.34 2.07 15.57
C ARG A 71 14.54 3.07 16.42
N TYR A 72 13.48 3.65 15.87
CA TYR A 72 12.63 4.59 16.60
C TYR A 72 11.49 3.88 17.35
N LEU A 73 11.28 2.58 17.10
CA LEU A 73 10.30 1.80 17.85
C LEU A 73 10.83 1.48 19.23
N GLN A 74 10.00 1.72 20.23
CA GLN A 74 10.28 1.37 21.63
C GLN A 74 9.82 -0.06 21.98
N PHE A 75 9.26 -0.78 21.00
CA PHE A 75 8.76 -2.14 21.17
C PHE A 75 9.03 -2.96 19.92
N THR A 76 8.91 -4.29 20.02
CA THR A 76 8.94 -5.17 18.84
C THR A 76 7.51 -5.51 18.46
N PRO A 77 7.04 -5.22 17.23
CA PRO A 77 5.70 -5.55 16.80
C PRO A 77 5.46 -7.07 16.79
N GLN A 78 4.23 -7.50 17.06
CA GLN A 78 3.82 -8.89 17.12
C GLN A 78 2.41 -9.06 16.54
N ASP A 79 2.11 -10.27 16.06
CA ASP A 79 0.78 -10.61 15.57
C ASP A 79 -0.27 -10.46 16.68
N GLY A 80 -1.44 -9.94 16.33
CA GLY A 80 -2.53 -9.65 17.27
C GLY A 80 -2.45 -8.27 17.94
N MET A 81 -1.36 -7.52 17.76
CA MET A 81 -1.26 -6.16 18.30
C MET A 81 -2.12 -5.18 17.49
N LYS A 82 -3.01 -4.46 18.16
CA LYS A 82 -3.64 -3.27 17.59
C LYS A 82 -2.65 -2.11 17.59
N VAL A 83 -2.47 -1.49 16.42
CA VAL A 83 -1.50 -0.41 16.22
C VAL A 83 -2.14 0.70 15.40
N ILE A 84 -1.60 1.91 15.60
CA ILE A 84 -1.78 3.02 14.67
C ILE A 84 -0.42 3.27 14.03
N VAL A 85 -0.36 3.22 12.71
CA VAL A 85 0.87 3.44 11.94
C VAL A 85 0.77 4.71 11.11
N ARG A 86 1.91 5.33 10.83
CA ARG A 86 2.01 6.41 9.85
C ARG A 86 2.92 5.97 8.71
N GLY A 87 2.47 6.14 7.48
CA GLY A 87 3.24 5.73 6.31
C GLY A 87 2.73 6.35 5.01
N ARG A 88 3.40 6.01 3.91
CA ARG A 88 2.96 6.34 2.56
C ARG A 88 2.30 5.13 1.92
N VAL A 89 1.28 5.40 1.10
CA VAL A 89 0.65 4.37 0.27
C VAL A 89 1.42 4.32 -1.05
N ALA A 90 1.82 3.12 -1.47
CA ALA A 90 2.56 2.92 -2.71
C ALA A 90 2.23 1.56 -3.31
N ILE A 91 2.38 1.44 -4.64
CA ILE A 91 2.22 0.17 -5.36
C ILE A 91 3.57 -0.54 -5.42
N TYR A 92 3.59 -1.82 -5.07
CA TYR A 92 4.77 -2.66 -5.24
C TYR A 92 4.79 -3.28 -6.65
N GLU A 93 5.40 -2.55 -7.58
CA GLU A 93 5.48 -2.87 -9.02
C GLU A 93 6.02 -4.28 -9.37
N PRO A 94 6.99 -4.89 -8.66
CA PRO A 94 7.56 -6.17 -9.10
C PRO A 94 6.63 -7.38 -8.99
N ARG A 95 5.49 -7.28 -8.30
CA ARG A 95 4.56 -8.40 -8.12
C ARG A 95 3.08 -8.11 -8.39
N GLY A 96 2.70 -6.84 -8.65
CA GLY A 96 1.30 -6.50 -8.93
C GLY A 96 0.31 -6.90 -7.81
N GLU A 97 0.80 -7.07 -6.58
CA GLU A 97 -0.05 -7.25 -5.41
C GLU A 97 -0.54 -5.87 -4.96
N TYR A 98 -1.86 -5.72 -4.90
CA TYR A 98 -2.58 -4.54 -4.39
C TYR A 98 -2.93 -4.75 -2.91
#